data_AF-A0A3N2PAJ8-F1
#
_entry.id   AF-A0A3N2PAJ8-F1
#
_cell.length_a   1.000
_cell.length_b   1.000
_cell.length_c   1.000
_cell.angle_alpha   90.00
_cell.angle_beta   90.00
_cell.angle_gamma   90.00
#
_symmetry.space_group_name_H-M   'P 1'
#
loop_
_entity.id
_entity.type
_entity.pdbx_description
1 polymer ?
#
loop_
_entity_poly.entity_id
_entity_poly.type
_entity_poly.pdbx_seq_one_letter_code
_entity_poly.pdbx_strand_id
1 'polypeptide(L)'
;MATAGYRGAVGVDWVPARPRPGADLDTIRDLAEIHARYVQAGVAVPGGWAPITRYAVPERPVDGSGTGPDGRGEYPAEAVRRLVSRLEIVVDHDGCPACFRVTVIGYNRRFPVSWRQAAFRTMLPEEAAEAVARWRWWYGQIVAGRMAYHLRHLFAWDAYQALLGAQAELRARATATLTRSTAGARRDRLLRARERVFALPEPPPLAPPGPPPTSPDDDGPDRDRDEAIRALAAHLERVTEVTREFNRVVPGNARVRRPEPFDLGDRPVRDEWVEAFFDWVGPYVRTGHGLYLWG
;
A
#
# COMPACT_ATOMS: atom_id res chain seq x y z
N MET A 1 4.68 27.35 -11.29
CA MET A 1 4.66 25.89 -11.11
C MET A 1 3.28 25.52 -10.60
N ALA A 2 2.46 24.88 -11.44
CA ALA A 2 1.10 24.53 -11.08
C ALA A 2 1.10 23.32 -10.14
N THR A 3 0.77 23.53 -8.87
CA THR A 3 0.34 22.47 -7.96
C THR A 3 -1.01 21.97 -8.46
N ALA A 4 -1.00 20.92 -9.29
CA ALA A 4 -2.21 20.25 -9.73
C ALA A 4 -2.94 19.70 -8.51
N GLY A 5 -4.00 20.41 -8.10
CA GLY A 5 -4.74 20.17 -6.88
C GLY A 5 -5.49 18.84 -6.92
N TYR A 6 -4.92 17.82 -6.28
CA TYR A 6 -5.64 16.62 -5.90
C TYR A 6 -6.51 16.91 -4.65
N ARG A 7 -7.58 17.70 -4.83
CA ARG A 7 -8.62 17.94 -3.81
C ARG A 7 -9.70 16.87 -3.97
N GLY A 8 -9.69 15.81 -3.16
CA GLY A 8 -10.80 14.85 -3.17
C GLY A 8 -10.64 13.55 -2.40
N ALA A 9 -9.42 13.16 -2.01
CA ALA A 9 -9.22 12.00 -1.14
C ALA A 9 -8.74 12.47 0.22
N VAL A 10 -9.42 12.04 1.30
CA VAL A 10 -8.83 12.01 2.64
C VAL A 10 -7.55 11.21 2.52
N GLY A 11 -6.41 11.89 2.66
CA GLY A 11 -5.10 11.35 2.35
C GLY A 11 -4.12 11.83 3.39
N VAL A 12 -3.15 10.98 3.70
CA VAL A 12 -2.08 11.28 4.64
C VAL A 12 -0.95 11.96 3.88
N ASP A 13 -0.47 13.06 4.41
CA ASP A 13 0.64 13.84 3.90
C ASP A 13 1.85 13.74 4.83
N TRP A 14 3.03 13.97 4.27
CA TRP A 14 4.20 14.36 5.04
C TRP A 14 4.29 15.87 5.09
N VAL A 15 4.59 16.39 6.28
CA VAL A 15 4.91 17.79 6.54
C VAL A 15 6.35 17.86 7.04
N PRO A 16 7.23 18.69 6.44
CA PRO A 16 8.57 18.90 6.93
C PRO A 16 8.49 19.71 8.22
N ALA A 17 9.11 19.18 9.26
CA ALA A 17 9.19 19.86 10.54
C ALA A 17 10.49 19.49 11.26
N ARG A 18 10.85 20.28 12.25
CA ARG A 18 11.94 19.97 13.18
C ARG A 18 11.47 20.06 14.62
N PRO A 19 12.02 19.27 15.55
CA PRO A 19 11.78 19.46 16.98
C PRO A 19 12.12 20.90 17.40
N ARG A 20 11.25 21.51 18.21
CA ARG A 20 11.55 22.82 18.82
C ARG A 20 12.76 22.70 19.75
N PRO A 21 13.54 23.77 19.96
CA PRO A 21 14.62 23.77 20.94
C PRO A 21 14.14 23.29 22.32
N GLY A 22 14.82 22.31 22.89
CA GLY A 22 14.48 21.72 24.20
C GLY A 22 13.34 20.70 24.18
N ALA A 23 12.78 20.35 23.02
CA ALA A 23 11.82 19.27 22.93
C ALA A 23 12.50 17.90 23.12
N ASP A 24 11.88 17.03 23.93
CA ASP A 24 12.32 15.65 24.12
C ASP A 24 12.02 14.79 22.88
N LEU A 25 13.09 14.26 22.27
CA LEU A 25 13.01 13.45 21.05
C LEU A 25 12.34 12.09 21.29
N ASP A 26 12.49 11.52 22.48
CA ASP A 26 11.87 10.22 22.80
C ASP A 26 10.36 10.38 22.92
N THR A 27 9.90 11.42 23.64
CA THR A 27 8.48 11.80 23.66
C THR A 27 7.93 12.06 22.24
N ILE A 28 8.69 12.75 21.37
CA ILE A 28 8.26 12.98 19.98
C ILE A 28 8.12 11.65 19.23
N ARG A 29 9.07 10.73 19.40
CA ARG A 29 9.05 9.40 18.77
C ARG A 29 7.84 8.58 19.21
N ASP A 30 7.55 8.56 20.51
CA ASP A 30 6.40 7.83 21.06
C ASP A 30 5.06 8.38 20.52
N LEU A 31 4.90 9.71 20.52
CA LEU A 31 3.70 10.35 19.97
C LEU A 31 3.55 10.10 18.47
N ALA A 32 4.67 10.14 17.74
CA ALA A 32 4.72 9.83 16.32
C ALA A 32 4.35 8.37 16.02
N GLU A 33 4.76 7.42 16.86
CA GLU A 33 4.40 6.01 16.72
C GLU A 33 2.91 5.78 16.99
N ILE A 34 2.35 6.39 18.03
CA ILE A 34 0.91 6.36 18.30
C ILE A 34 0.12 6.88 17.09
N HIS A 35 0.55 8.01 16.53
CA HIS A 35 -0.08 8.58 15.34
C HIS A 35 0.03 7.65 14.12
N ALA A 36 1.21 7.08 13.86
CA ALA A 36 1.43 6.17 12.75
C ALA A 36 0.54 4.91 12.85
N ARG A 37 0.40 4.32 14.04
CA ARG A 37 -0.51 3.19 14.27
C ARG A 37 -1.97 3.54 13.96
N TYR A 38 -2.42 4.73 14.35
CA TYR A 38 -3.76 5.20 14.03
C TYR A 38 -3.96 5.40 12.52
N VAL A 39 -3.00 6.05 11.85
CA VAL A 39 -3.01 6.23 10.40
C VAL A 39 -3.04 4.88 9.69
N GLN A 40 -2.19 3.94 10.08
CA GLN A 40 -2.15 2.60 9.48
C GLN A 40 -3.46 1.82 9.68
N ALA A 41 -4.16 2.02 10.80
CA ALA A 41 -5.48 1.45 11.03
C ALA A 41 -6.59 2.11 10.18
N GLY A 42 -6.49 3.44 9.94
CA GLY A 42 -7.47 4.22 9.20
C GLY A 42 -7.29 4.22 7.67
N VAL A 43 -6.06 3.99 7.19
CA VAL A 43 -5.72 3.83 5.77
C VAL A 43 -6.15 2.44 5.32
N ALA A 44 -7.46 2.22 5.28
CA ALA A 44 -8.06 1.13 4.51
C ALA A 44 -7.80 1.41 3.03
N VAL A 45 -6.73 0.84 2.48
CA VAL A 45 -6.33 1.01 1.07
C VAL A 45 -7.45 0.47 0.16
N PRO A 46 -8.20 1.31 -0.56
CA PRO A 46 -9.29 0.83 -1.39
C PRO A 46 -8.71 0.23 -2.68
N GLY A 47 -8.97 -1.05 -2.93
CA GLY A 47 -9.11 -1.53 -4.31
C GLY A 47 -8.09 -2.50 -4.89
N GLY A 48 -7.33 -3.27 -4.12
CA GLY A 48 -6.56 -4.36 -4.77
C GLY A 48 -5.41 -5.00 -4.03
N TRP A 49 -5.51 -5.16 -2.71
CA TRP A 49 -4.69 -6.09 -1.95
C TRP A 49 -5.67 -6.82 -1.04
N ALA A 50 -5.57 -8.15 -0.94
CA ALA A 50 -6.51 -8.99 -0.20
C ALA A 50 -6.87 -8.36 1.17
N PRO A 51 -8.11 -8.57 1.66
CA PRO A 51 -8.56 -7.97 2.91
C PRO A 51 -7.49 -8.26 3.95
N ILE A 52 -6.94 -7.22 4.58
CA ILE A 52 -6.39 -7.40 5.91
C ILE A 52 -7.58 -7.89 6.71
N THR A 53 -7.66 -9.22 6.80
CA THR A 53 -8.62 -9.95 7.60
C THR A 53 -8.61 -9.27 8.95
N ARG A 54 -9.73 -8.62 9.30
CA ARG A 54 -10.16 -8.34 10.66
C ARG A 54 -8.99 -8.35 11.66
N TYR A 55 -8.12 -7.35 11.62
CA TYR A 55 -7.71 -6.82 12.90
C TYR A 55 -8.89 -5.97 13.30
N ALA A 56 -9.65 -6.50 14.25
CA ALA A 56 -10.39 -5.66 15.14
C ALA A 56 -9.47 -4.48 15.44
N VAL A 57 -9.96 -3.24 15.24
CA VAL A 57 -9.58 -2.19 16.18
C VAL A 57 -9.61 -2.89 17.54
N PRO A 58 -8.48 -3.04 18.25
CA PRO A 58 -8.56 -3.66 19.55
C PRO A 58 -9.64 -2.89 20.29
N GLU A 59 -10.75 -3.54 20.66
CA GLU A 59 -11.77 -2.88 21.47
C GLU A 59 -11.18 -2.41 22.81
N ARG A 60 -9.93 -2.75 23.10
CA ARG A 60 -9.00 -2.08 24.00
C ARG A 60 -7.57 -2.44 23.62
N PRO A 61 -6.58 -1.55 23.82
CA PRO A 61 -5.17 -1.93 23.77
C PRO A 61 -4.93 -3.11 24.72
N VAL A 62 -4.15 -4.06 24.22
CA VAL A 62 -3.46 -5.08 24.99
C VAL A 62 -2.65 -4.38 26.08
N ASP A 63 -2.95 -4.77 27.31
CA ASP A 63 -2.14 -4.71 28.54
C ASP A 63 -1.32 -3.44 28.82
N GLY A 64 -1.71 -2.80 29.91
CA GLY A 64 -1.22 -1.53 30.40
C GLY A 64 0.30 -1.39 30.50
N SER A 65 0.77 -0.24 30.03
CA SER A 65 1.93 0.47 30.62
C SER A 65 2.01 1.95 30.22
N GLY A 66 1.11 2.44 29.36
CA GLY A 66 0.95 3.86 29.06
C GLY A 66 -0.41 4.41 29.47
N THR A 67 -0.94 4.04 30.63
CA THR A 67 -2.15 4.67 31.17
C THR A 67 -1.77 6.00 31.81
N GLY A 68 -2.28 7.09 31.25
CA GLY A 68 -2.47 8.32 32.04
C GLY A 68 -3.28 8.01 33.31
N PRO A 69 -3.28 8.92 34.31
CA PRO A 69 -3.86 8.69 35.63
C PRO A 69 -5.37 8.33 35.63
N ASP A 70 -6.04 8.37 34.48
CA ASP A 70 -7.47 8.10 34.27
C ASP A 70 -7.78 6.82 33.48
N GLY A 71 -6.78 6.02 33.08
CA GLY A 71 -7.01 4.68 32.49
C GLY A 71 -7.67 4.69 31.10
N ARG A 72 -7.74 5.83 30.43
CA ARG A 72 -8.18 5.94 29.03
C ARG A 72 -6.93 6.03 28.15
N GLY A 73 -6.82 5.14 27.16
CA GLY A 73 -5.77 5.26 26.15
C GLY A 73 -5.81 6.66 25.52
N GLU A 74 -4.64 7.28 25.32
CA GLU A 74 -4.55 8.62 24.77
C GLU A 74 -5.29 8.70 23.43
N TYR A 75 -6.27 9.61 23.33
CA TYR A 75 -7.05 9.76 22.11
C TYR A 75 -6.12 10.22 20.98
N PRO A 76 -6.17 9.64 19.77
CA PRO A 76 -5.25 9.95 18.68
C PRO A 76 -5.11 11.45 18.40
N ALA A 77 -6.20 12.21 18.51
CA ALA A 77 -6.17 13.66 18.34
C ALA A 77 -5.34 14.39 19.40
N GLU A 78 -5.29 13.90 20.64
CA GLU A 78 -4.46 14.49 21.70
C GLU A 78 -2.98 14.21 21.48
N ALA A 79 -2.64 12.97 21.08
CA ALA A 79 -1.27 12.61 20.72
C ALA A 79 -0.76 13.48 19.56
N VAL A 80 -1.59 13.69 18.53
CA VAL A 80 -1.29 14.59 17.41
C VAL A 80 -1.12 16.03 17.88
N ARG A 81 -2.03 16.57 18.71
CA ARG A 81 -1.89 17.94 19.25
C ARG A 81 -0.59 18.14 20.02
N ARG A 82 -0.24 17.18 20.89
CA ARG A 82 1.01 17.20 21.66
C ARG A 82 2.24 17.05 20.77
N LEU A 83 2.16 16.25 19.72
CA LEU A 83 3.23 16.15 18.73
C LEU A 83 3.43 17.50 18.05
N VAL A 84 2.38 18.09 17.49
CA VAL A 84 2.41 19.39 16.79
C VAL A 84 2.96 20.50 17.67
N SER A 85 2.58 20.56 18.96
CA SER A 85 3.05 21.60 19.88
C SER A 85 4.57 21.56 20.12
N ARG A 86 5.23 20.44 19.83
CA ARG A 86 6.67 20.20 20.00
C ARG A 86 7.46 20.43 18.72
N LEU A 87 6.79 20.73 17.61
CA LEU A 87 7.41 20.87 16.30
C LEU A 87 7.41 22.32 15.84
N GLU A 88 8.46 22.67 15.10
CA GLU A 88 8.51 23.84 14.23
C GLU A 88 8.19 23.35 12.82
N ILE A 89 6.94 23.60 12.41
CA ILE A 89 6.39 23.17 11.12
C ILE A 89 6.75 24.19 10.04
N VAL A 90 7.24 23.69 8.90
CA VAL A 90 7.44 24.53 7.73
C VAL A 90 6.09 24.85 7.09
N VAL A 91 5.83 26.15 6.90
CA VAL A 91 4.65 26.65 6.18
C VAL A 91 5.05 27.29 4.86
N ASP A 92 4.14 27.28 3.89
CA ASP A 92 4.28 27.97 2.62
C ASP A 92 3.94 29.47 2.75
N HIS A 93 3.99 30.18 1.61
CA HIS A 93 3.67 31.61 1.52
C HIS A 93 2.24 31.98 1.95
N ASP A 94 1.30 31.05 1.92
CA ASP A 94 -0.08 31.24 2.35
C ASP A 94 -0.27 30.88 3.84
N GLY A 95 0.82 30.55 4.54
CA GLY A 95 0.80 30.12 5.94
C GLY A 95 0.26 28.71 6.14
N CYS A 96 0.09 27.93 5.06
CA CYS A 96 -0.37 26.55 5.12
C CYS A 96 0.85 25.61 5.30
N PRO A 97 0.74 24.47 6.02
CA PRO A 97 1.84 23.52 6.11
C PRO A 97 2.29 23.08 4.72
N ALA A 98 3.59 23.21 4.45
CA ALA A 98 4.16 22.64 3.22
C ALA A 98 3.99 21.12 3.30
N CYS A 99 3.28 20.51 2.36
CA CYS A 99 2.97 19.08 2.45
C CYS A 99 3.15 18.33 1.14
N PHE A 100 3.39 17.03 1.25
CA PHE A 100 3.43 16.11 0.11
C PHE A 100 2.77 14.79 0.47
N ARG A 101 1.96 14.25 -0.44
CA ARG A 101 1.20 13.02 -0.23
C ARG A 101 2.11 11.82 0.03
N VAL A 102 1.90 11.11 1.14
CA VAL A 102 2.66 9.89 1.51
C VAL A 102 2.56 8.81 0.43
N THR A 103 1.44 8.80 -0.29
CA THR A 103 1.13 7.80 -1.32
C THR A 103 2.12 7.81 -2.50
N VAL A 104 2.94 8.85 -2.66
CA VAL A 104 4.02 8.89 -3.67
C VAL A 104 5.06 7.79 -3.47
N ILE A 105 5.31 7.39 -2.21
CA ILE A 105 6.09 6.19 -1.88
C ILE A 105 5.14 5.09 -1.45
N GLY A 106 4.22 5.37 -0.53
CA GLY A 106 3.38 4.38 0.14
C GLY A 106 2.53 3.51 -0.79
N TYR A 107 2.10 4.04 -1.94
CA TYR A 107 1.31 3.31 -2.93
C TYR A 107 2.05 3.06 -4.25
N ASN A 108 3.30 3.52 -4.37
CA ASN A 108 4.04 3.36 -5.60
C ASN A 108 4.64 1.96 -5.67
N ARG A 109 4.05 1.12 -6.53
CA ARG A 109 4.40 -0.31 -6.71
C ARG A 109 5.86 -0.56 -7.14
N ARG A 110 6.59 0.48 -7.54
CA ARG A 110 8.02 0.40 -7.86
C ARG A 110 8.91 0.37 -6.61
N PHE A 111 8.39 0.73 -5.45
CA PHE A 111 9.13 0.66 -4.20
C PHE A 111 8.86 -0.67 -3.47
N PRO A 112 9.89 -1.25 -2.80
CA PRO A 112 9.74 -2.46 -2.00
C PRO A 112 8.57 -2.38 -1.03
N VAL A 113 7.88 -3.51 -0.79
CA VAL A 113 6.71 -3.57 0.10
C VAL A 113 7.01 -3.00 1.48
N SER A 114 8.15 -3.35 2.07
CA SER A 114 8.57 -2.87 3.38
C SER A 114 8.77 -1.35 3.42
N TRP A 115 9.26 -0.75 2.33
CA TRP A 115 9.43 0.70 2.24
C TRP A 115 8.11 1.42 2.01
N ARG A 116 7.20 0.83 1.24
CA ARG A 116 5.82 1.32 1.08
C ARG A 116 5.10 1.38 2.43
N GLN A 117 5.20 0.33 3.23
CA GLN A 117 4.63 0.28 4.58
C GLN A 117 5.31 1.29 5.51
N ALA A 118 6.64 1.35 5.48
CA ALA A 118 7.42 2.29 6.28
C ALA A 118 7.22 3.76 5.87
N ALA A 119 6.63 4.05 4.70
CA ALA A 119 6.28 5.41 4.32
C ALA A 119 5.12 5.97 5.18
N PHE A 120 4.22 5.11 5.67
CA PHE A 120 3.13 5.50 6.57
C PHE A 120 3.61 5.61 8.02
N ARG A 121 4.72 6.32 8.24
CA ARG A 121 5.22 6.71 9.56
C ARG A 121 5.84 8.09 9.51
N THR A 122 5.94 8.71 10.67
CA THR A 122 6.78 9.90 10.87
C THR A 122 8.24 9.46 10.87
N MET A 123 9.09 10.21 10.16
CA MET A 123 10.53 10.01 10.13
C MET A 123 11.21 11.22 10.76
N LEU A 124 12.00 11.00 11.81
CA LEU A 124 12.82 12.05 12.42
C LEU A 124 13.90 12.53 11.42
N PRO A 125 14.57 13.67 11.67
CA PRO A 125 15.51 14.25 10.69
C PRO A 125 16.53 13.29 10.09
N GLU A 126 17.23 12.52 10.92
CA GLU A 126 18.24 11.56 10.47
C GLU A 126 17.62 10.40 9.69
N GLU A 127 16.50 9.86 10.18
CA GLU A 127 15.76 8.78 9.53
C GLU A 127 15.20 9.21 8.16
N ALA A 128 14.72 10.45 8.07
CA ALA A 128 14.18 11.03 6.84
C ALA A 128 15.31 11.22 5.81
N ALA A 129 16.46 11.74 6.24
CA ALA A 129 17.62 11.88 5.37
C ALA A 129 18.09 10.52 4.82
N GLU A 130 18.20 9.51 5.68
CA GLU A 130 18.58 8.15 5.28
C GLU A 130 17.55 7.52 4.33
N ALA A 131 16.26 7.61 4.68
CA ALA A 131 15.19 7.07 3.86
C ALA A 131 15.13 7.73 2.47
N VAL A 132 15.19 9.05 2.40
CA VAL A 132 15.17 9.80 1.14
C VAL A 132 16.40 9.49 0.28
N ALA A 133 17.59 9.40 0.88
CA ALA A 133 18.80 9.03 0.14
C ALA A 133 18.67 7.63 -0.47
N ARG A 134 18.19 6.66 0.31
CA ARG A 134 17.94 5.28 -0.13
C ARG A 134 16.88 5.21 -1.23
N TRP A 135 15.76 5.91 -1.06
CA TRP A 135 14.69 5.95 -2.06
C TRP A 135 15.14 6.60 -3.37
N ARG A 136 15.90 7.70 -3.28
CA ARG A 136 16.43 8.40 -4.47
C ARG A 136 17.43 7.54 -5.22
N TRP A 137 18.32 6.85 -4.51
CA TRP A 137 19.23 5.88 -5.12
C TRP A 137 18.45 4.79 -5.84
N TRP A 138 17.51 4.13 -5.16
CA TRP A 138 16.67 3.06 -5.72
C TRP A 138 15.93 3.50 -6.98
N TYR A 139 15.24 4.64 -6.91
CA TYR A 139 14.54 5.22 -8.06
C TYR A 139 15.51 5.51 -9.23
N GLY A 140 16.71 6.00 -8.95
CA GLY A 140 17.77 6.15 -9.95
C GLY A 140 18.18 4.83 -10.60
N GLN A 141 18.23 3.73 -9.85
CA GLN A 141 18.51 2.40 -10.40
C GLN A 141 17.37 1.89 -11.31
N ILE A 142 16.11 2.14 -10.92
CA ILE A 142 14.94 1.81 -11.73
C ILE A 142 14.94 2.57 -13.06
N VAL A 143 15.16 3.89 -13.02
CA VAL A 143 15.20 4.73 -14.22
C VAL A 143 16.34 4.31 -15.15
N ALA A 144 17.45 3.83 -14.60
CA ALA A 144 18.57 3.26 -15.36
C ALA A 144 18.32 1.84 -15.89
N GLY A 145 17.17 1.22 -15.58
CA GLY A 145 16.84 -0.15 -16.00
C GLY A 145 17.62 -1.24 -15.28
N ARG A 146 18.26 -0.93 -14.14
CA ARG A 146 19.19 -1.82 -13.41
C ARG A 146 18.54 -2.68 -12.33
N MET A 147 17.21 -2.65 -12.23
CA MET A 147 16.41 -3.36 -11.21
C MET A 147 15.26 -4.16 -11.83
N ALA A 148 15.42 -4.56 -13.10
CA ALA A 148 14.35 -5.16 -13.89
C ALA A 148 13.82 -6.47 -13.29
N TYR A 149 14.69 -7.36 -12.80
CA TYR A 149 14.28 -8.68 -12.31
C TYR A 149 13.57 -8.58 -10.96
N HIS A 150 14.09 -7.76 -10.05
CA HIS A 150 13.44 -7.48 -8.77
C HIS A 150 12.10 -6.78 -8.96
N LEU A 151 12.00 -5.76 -9.83
CA LEU A 151 10.73 -5.09 -10.12
C LEU A 151 9.70 -6.05 -10.70
N ARG A 152 10.10 -6.91 -11.63
CA ARG A 152 9.22 -7.93 -12.21
C ARG A 152 8.69 -8.88 -11.15
N HIS A 153 9.52 -9.30 -10.19
CA HIS A 153 9.08 -10.11 -9.06
C HIS A 153 8.13 -9.36 -8.14
N LEU A 154 8.46 -8.10 -7.81
CA LEU A 154 7.63 -7.23 -6.99
C LEU A 154 6.23 -7.06 -7.61
N PHE A 155 6.15 -6.75 -8.91
CA PHE A 155 4.87 -6.61 -9.60
C PHE A 155 4.10 -7.93 -9.70
N ALA A 156 4.78 -9.05 -9.92
CA ALA A 156 4.15 -10.37 -9.90
C ALA A 156 3.59 -10.72 -8.52
N TRP A 157 4.30 -10.36 -7.44
CA TRP A 157 3.82 -10.53 -6.07
C TRP A 157 2.59 -9.68 -5.77
N ASP A 158 2.61 -8.40 -6.17
CA ASP A 158 1.44 -7.52 -6.09
C ASP A 158 0.22 -8.14 -6.81
N ALA A 159 0.43 -8.66 -8.03
CA ALA A 159 -0.62 -9.30 -8.81
C ALA A 159 -1.10 -10.62 -8.19
N TYR A 160 -0.20 -11.42 -7.59
CA TYR A 160 -0.55 -12.64 -6.86
C TYR A 160 -1.48 -12.34 -5.68
N GLN A 161 -1.20 -11.30 -4.90
CA GLN A 161 -2.04 -10.90 -3.77
C GLN A 161 -3.41 -10.40 -4.22
N ALA A 162 -3.46 -9.60 -5.29
CA ALA A 162 -4.72 -9.18 -5.89
C ALA A 162 -5.55 -10.37 -6.40
N LEU A 163 -4.90 -11.36 -7.01
CA LEU A 163 -5.54 -12.57 -7.53
C LEU A 163 -6.12 -13.44 -6.42
N LEU A 164 -5.41 -13.63 -5.31
CA LEU A 164 -5.92 -14.32 -4.12
C LEU A 164 -7.22 -13.68 -3.63
N GLY A 165 -7.22 -12.34 -3.50
CA GLY A 165 -8.41 -11.58 -3.10
C GLY A 165 -9.58 -11.74 -4.08
N ALA A 166 -9.32 -11.61 -5.38
CA ALA A 166 -10.35 -11.75 -6.41
C ALA A 166 -10.94 -13.16 -6.47
N GLN A 167 -10.11 -14.21 -6.33
CA GLN A 167 -10.57 -15.59 -6.32
C GLN A 167 -11.39 -15.91 -5.05
N ALA A 168 -10.98 -15.38 -3.89
CA ALA A 168 -11.75 -15.51 -2.65
C ALA A 168 -13.11 -14.81 -2.75
N GLU A 169 -13.16 -13.59 -3.31
CA GLU A 169 -14.42 -12.87 -3.55
C GLU A 169 -15.33 -13.65 -4.50
N LEU A 170 -14.79 -14.15 -5.62
CA LEU A 170 -15.53 -14.95 -6.59
C LEU A 170 -16.15 -16.20 -5.94
N ARG A 171 -15.38 -16.94 -5.13
CA ARG A 171 -15.88 -18.10 -4.39
C ARG A 171 -16.96 -17.70 -3.38
N ALA A 172 -16.75 -16.63 -2.60
CA ALA A 172 -17.74 -16.14 -1.65
C ALA A 172 -19.07 -15.76 -2.33
N ARG A 173 -19.01 -15.09 -3.49
CA ARG A 173 -20.21 -14.77 -4.28
C ARG A 173 -20.86 -16.00 -4.89
N ALA A 174 -20.09 -16.97 -5.38
CA ALA A 174 -20.63 -18.24 -5.85
C ALA A 174 -21.38 -18.97 -4.73
N THR A 175 -20.81 -19.05 -3.52
CA THR A 175 -21.46 -19.61 -2.33
C THR A 175 -22.75 -18.88 -1.98
N ALA A 176 -22.75 -17.54 -1.98
CA ALA A 176 -23.94 -16.74 -1.70
C ALA A 176 -25.09 -16.95 -2.71
N THR A 177 -24.82 -17.53 -3.88
CA THR A 177 -25.86 -17.88 -4.85
C THR A 177 -26.43 -19.28 -4.67
N LEU A 178 -25.91 -20.12 -3.75
CA LEU A 178 -26.41 -21.47 -3.48
C LEU A 178 -27.89 -21.48 -3.05
N THR A 179 -28.30 -20.49 -2.26
CA THR A 179 -29.66 -20.38 -1.71
C THR A 179 -30.66 -19.74 -2.67
N ARG A 180 -30.23 -19.29 -3.86
CA ARG A 180 -31.11 -18.58 -4.80
C ARG A 180 -31.86 -19.55 -5.71
N SER A 181 -33.19 -19.52 -5.63
CA SER A 181 -34.07 -20.17 -6.61
C SER A 181 -34.10 -19.35 -7.91
N THR A 182 -33.79 -19.97 -9.05
CA THR A 182 -33.94 -19.37 -10.38
C THR A 182 -34.71 -20.30 -11.31
N ALA A 183 -35.44 -19.76 -12.27
CA ALA A 183 -36.25 -20.51 -13.21
C ALA A 183 -35.40 -21.38 -14.16
N GLY A 184 -35.75 -22.68 -14.25
CA GLY A 184 -35.35 -23.65 -15.29
C GLY A 184 -33.95 -23.47 -15.89
N ALA A 185 -33.87 -23.19 -17.20
CA ALA A 185 -32.61 -23.12 -17.96
C ALA A 185 -31.55 -22.14 -17.40
N ARG A 186 -31.97 -21.10 -16.66
CA ARG A 186 -31.04 -20.19 -15.98
C ARG A 186 -30.37 -20.86 -14.78
N ARG A 187 -31.09 -21.78 -14.12
CA ARG A 187 -30.57 -22.61 -13.02
C ARG A 187 -29.43 -23.50 -13.49
N ASP A 188 -29.55 -24.15 -14.65
CA ASP A 188 -28.51 -25.04 -15.18
C ASP A 188 -27.23 -24.29 -15.58
N ARG A 189 -27.39 -23.14 -16.25
CA ARG A 189 -26.24 -22.27 -16.60
C ARG A 189 -25.54 -21.74 -15.35
N LEU A 190 -26.30 -21.38 -14.30
CA LEU A 190 -25.75 -20.96 -13.02
C LEU A 190 -25.06 -22.10 -12.26
N LEU A 191 -25.64 -23.31 -12.26
CA LEU A 191 -25.04 -24.51 -11.68
C LEU A 191 -23.65 -24.77 -12.30
N ARG A 192 -23.57 -24.85 -13.62
CA ARG A 192 -22.29 -25.05 -14.33
C ARG A 192 -21.27 -23.95 -14.06
N ALA A 193 -21.70 -22.68 -14.03
CA ALA A 193 -20.80 -21.58 -13.73
C ALA A 193 -20.24 -21.67 -12.29
N ARG A 194 -21.06 -22.07 -11.32
CA ARG A 194 -20.60 -22.29 -9.94
C ARG A 194 -19.65 -23.46 -9.82
N GLU A 195 -19.97 -24.58 -10.48
CA GLU A 195 -19.09 -25.75 -10.52
C GLU A 195 -17.70 -25.36 -11.05
N ARG A 196 -17.64 -24.53 -12.10
CA ARG A 196 -16.37 -23.99 -12.62
C ARG A 196 -15.64 -23.09 -11.61
N VAL A 197 -16.35 -22.24 -10.87
CA VAL A 197 -15.76 -21.43 -9.80
C VAL A 197 -15.16 -22.30 -8.69
N PHE A 198 -15.90 -23.32 -8.25
CA PHE A 198 -15.42 -24.21 -7.18
C PHE A 198 -14.33 -25.18 -7.65
N ALA A 199 -14.27 -25.48 -8.94
CA ALA A 199 -13.21 -26.28 -9.56
C ALA A 199 -11.93 -25.48 -9.85
N LEU A 200 -11.91 -24.16 -9.63
CA LEU A 200 -10.68 -23.38 -9.76
C LEU A 200 -9.65 -23.87 -8.72
N PRO A 201 -8.44 -24.29 -9.15
CA PRO A 201 -7.37 -24.64 -8.23
C PRO A 201 -6.93 -23.41 -7.44
N GLU A 202 -6.21 -23.62 -6.33
CA GLU A 202 -5.50 -22.52 -5.67
C GLU A 202 -4.49 -21.88 -6.64
N PRO A 203 -4.24 -20.56 -6.55
CA PRO A 203 -3.20 -19.92 -7.31
C PRO A 203 -1.83 -20.59 -7.07
N PRO A 204 -0.97 -20.68 -8.11
CA PRO A 204 0.38 -21.20 -7.93
C PRO A 204 1.12 -20.35 -6.89
N PRO A 205 1.81 -20.97 -5.92
CA PRO A 205 2.49 -20.23 -4.88
C PRO A 205 3.61 -19.39 -5.47
N LEU A 206 3.70 -18.14 -5.01
CA LEU A 206 4.81 -17.25 -5.30
C LEU A 206 5.45 -16.86 -3.97
N ALA A 207 6.78 -16.80 -3.90
CA ALA A 207 7.44 -16.29 -2.70
C ALA A 207 7.32 -14.76 -2.63
N PRO A 208 7.19 -14.16 -1.44
CA PRO A 208 7.30 -12.72 -1.30
C PRO A 208 8.65 -12.23 -1.84
N PRO A 209 8.73 -11.01 -2.40
CA PRO A 209 9.99 -10.43 -2.81
C PRO A 209 10.91 -10.33 -1.59
N GLY A 210 12.18 -10.71 -1.78
CA GLY A 210 13.21 -10.54 -0.76
C GLY A 210 13.54 -9.07 -0.46
N PRO A 211 14.56 -8.80 0.36
CA PRO A 211 15.04 -7.43 0.53
C PRO A 211 15.44 -6.82 -0.82
N PRO A 212 15.30 -5.49 -0.98
CA PRO A 212 15.75 -4.82 -2.20
C PRO A 212 17.27 -5.02 -2.39
N PRO A 213 17.73 -5.26 -3.62
CA PRO A 213 19.15 -5.27 -3.97
C PRO A 213 19.85 -4.01 -3.47
N THR A 214 21.03 -4.18 -2.87
CA THR A 214 21.89 -3.06 -2.45
C THR A 214 22.92 -2.72 -3.53
N SER A 215 23.18 -3.64 -4.47
CA SER A 215 23.91 -3.39 -5.71
C SER A 215 23.07 -3.80 -6.93
N PRO A 216 23.19 -3.09 -8.07
CA PRO A 216 22.67 -3.57 -9.36
C PRO A 216 23.14 -4.97 -9.74
N ASP A 217 24.35 -5.36 -9.33
CA ASP A 217 24.92 -6.66 -9.68
C ASP A 217 24.22 -7.83 -8.99
N ASP A 218 23.44 -7.54 -7.94
CA ASP A 218 22.63 -8.53 -7.23
C ASP A 218 21.28 -8.80 -7.96
N ASP A 219 20.90 -7.95 -8.93
CA ASP A 219 19.66 -8.10 -9.70
C ASP A 219 19.85 -8.99 -10.92
N GLY A 220 19.81 -10.31 -10.70
CA GLY A 220 20.01 -11.32 -11.73
C GLY A 220 18.75 -12.07 -12.15
N PRO A 221 18.77 -12.72 -13.34
CA PRO A 221 17.72 -13.64 -13.75
C PRO A 221 17.61 -14.84 -12.81
N ASP A 222 16.39 -15.25 -12.54
CA ASP A 222 16.05 -16.40 -11.70
C ASP A 222 15.02 -17.25 -12.45
N ARG A 223 15.45 -18.43 -12.90
CA ARG A 223 14.65 -19.29 -13.79
C ARG A 223 13.39 -19.80 -13.10
N ASP A 224 13.51 -20.20 -11.84
CA ASP A 224 12.40 -20.77 -11.07
C ASP A 224 11.34 -19.69 -10.80
N ARG A 225 11.80 -18.48 -10.51
CA ARG A 225 10.94 -17.31 -10.37
C ARG A 225 10.22 -16.97 -11.68
N ASP A 226 10.93 -16.95 -12.80
CA ASP A 226 10.34 -16.69 -14.11
C ASP A 226 9.26 -17.72 -14.49
N GLU A 227 9.46 -18.99 -14.12
CA GLU A 227 8.48 -20.04 -14.29
C GLU A 227 7.24 -19.82 -13.42
N ALA A 228 7.43 -19.48 -12.14
CA ALA A 228 6.33 -19.15 -11.23
C ALA A 228 5.51 -17.95 -11.74
N ILE A 229 6.18 -16.92 -12.27
CA ILE A 229 5.52 -15.73 -12.86
C ILE A 229 4.68 -16.11 -14.09
N ARG A 230 5.19 -16.97 -14.97
CA ARG A 230 4.42 -17.46 -16.13
C ARG A 230 3.21 -18.30 -15.70
N ALA A 231 3.39 -19.19 -14.72
CA ALA A 231 2.30 -19.98 -14.17
C ALA A 231 1.20 -19.11 -13.55
N LEU A 232 1.60 -18.04 -12.84
CA LEU A 232 0.68 -17.06 -12.27
C LEU A 232 -0.12 -16.33 -13.35
N ALA A 233 0.52 -15.88 -14.43
CA ALA A 233 -0.15 -15.23 -15.54
C ALA A 233 -1.21 -16.14 -16.20
N ALA A 234 -0.87 -17.41 -16.44
CA ALA A 234 -1.82 -18.39 -16.97
C ALA A 234 -3.00 -18.66 -16.00
N HIS A 235 -2.76 -18.66 -14.70
CA HIS A 235 -3.82 -18.79 -13.69
C HIS A 235 -4.74 -17.57 -13.67
N LEU A 236 -4.19 -16.35 -13.76
CA LEU A 236 -4.97 -15.12 -13.83
C LEU A 236 -5.93 -15.11 -15.04
N GLU A 237 -5.48 -15.56 -16.21
CA GLU A 237 -6.33 -15.68 -17.39
C GLU A 237 -7.50 -16.65 -17.16
N ARG A 238 -7.23 -17.79 -16.55
CA ARG A 238 -8.25 -18.78 -16.17
C ARG A 238 -9.27 -18.21 -15.20
N VAL A 239 -8.82 -17.53 -14.14
CA VAL A 239 -9.73 -16.88 -13.16
C VAL A 239 -10.56 -15.80 -13.85
N THR A 240 -9.94 -15.02 -14.75
CA THR A 240 -10.63 -13.96 -15.51
C THR A 240 -11.74 -14.54 -16.40
N GLU A 241 -11.48 -15.66 -17.06
CA GLU A 241 -12.47 -16.35 -17.87
C GLU A 241 -13.64 -16.88 -17.03
N VAL A 242 -13.35 -17.62 -15.96
CA VAL A 242 -14.39 -18.15 -15.06
C VAL A 242 -15.21 -17.03 -14.44
N THR A 243 -14.56 -15.93 -14.05
CA THR A 243 -15.24 -14.72 -13.55
C THR A 243 -16.20 -14.14 -14.58
N ARG A 244 -15.76 -14.03 -15.85
CA ARG A 244 -16.59 -13.52 -16.95
C ARG A 244 -17.82 -14.41 -17.16
N GLU A 245 -17.65 -15.73 -17.14
CA GLU A 245 -18.76 -16.68 -17.30
C GLU A 245 -19.77 -16.61 -16.15
N PHE A 246 -19.28 -16.56 -14.91
CA PHE A 246 -20.13 -16.38 -13.73
C PHE A 246 -20.93 -15.08 -13.80
N ASN A 247 -20.28 -13.96 -14.12
CA ASN A 247 -20.90 -12.64 -14.23
C ASN A 247 -21.99 -12.53 -15.31
N ARG A 248 -21.94 -13.38 -16.36
CA ARG A 248 -22.96 -13.43 -17.42
C ARG A 248 -24.29 -14.01 -16.93
N VAL A 249 -24.28 -14.89 -15.93
CA VAL A 249 -25.48 -15.65 -15.52
C VAL A 249 -26.10 -15.15 -14.21
N VAL A 250 -25.31 -14.51 -13.36
CA VAL A 250 -25.77 -13.92 -12.10
C VAL A 250 -26.42 -12.54 -12.27
N PRO A 251 -27.35 -12.14 -11.39
CA PRO A 251 -27.86 -10.77 -11.36
C PRO A 251 -26.75 -9.76 -11.03
N GLY A 252 -26.96 -8.49 -11.41
CA GLY A 252 -25.97 -7.42 -11.28
C GLY A 252 -25.35 -7.28 -9.89
N ASN A 253 -26.16 -7.39 -8.82
CA ASN A 253 -25.72 -7.30 -7.43
C ASN A 253 -24.87 -8.48 -6.93
N ALA A 254 -24.72 -9.54 -7.72
CA ALA A 254 -23.87 -10.69 -7.43
C ALA A 254 -22.68 -10.81 -8.39
N ARG A 255 -22.51 -9.84 -9.30
CA ARG A 255 -21.31 -9.77 -10.13
C ARG A 255 -20.12 -9.38 -9.27
N VAL A 256 -18.97 -9.97 -9.59
CA VAL A 256 -17.68 -9.58 -9.00
C VAL A 256 -16.88 -8.74 -9.97
N ARG A 257 -15.95 -7.94 -9.44
CA ARG A 257 -14.96 -7.26 -10.27
C ARG A 257 -14.09 -8.32 -10.96
N ARG A 258 -13.76 -8.10 -12.23
CA ARG A 258 -12.76 -8.94 -12.91
C ARG A 258 -11.37 -8.60 -12.36
N PRO A 259 -10.49 -9.60 -12.18
CA PRO A 259 -9.08 -9.33 -11.92
C PRO A 259 -8.51 -8.37 -12.96
N GLU A 260 -7.60 -7.49 -12.54
CA GLU A 260 -6.87 -6.63 -13.46
C GLU A 260 -5.87 -7.46 -14.29
N PRO A 261 -5.55 -7.05 -15.53
CA PRO A 261 -4.53 -7.71 -16.33
C PRO A 261 -3.16 -7.73 -15.64
N PHE A 262 -2.36 -8.72 -15.98
CA PHE A 262 -0.99 -8.84 -15.49
C PHE A 262 -0.11 -7.76 -16.15
N ASP A 263 0.30 -6.76 -15.38
CA ASP A 263 1.27 -5.76 -15.80
C ASP A 263 2.57 -5.95 -15.01
N LEU A 264 3.62 -6.35 -15.72
CA LEU A 264 4.96 -6.55 -15.19
C LEU A 264 5.81 -5.28 -15.22
N GLY A 265 5.23 -4.15 -15.62
CA GLY A 265 5.92 -2.86 -15.61
C GLY A 265 7.18 -2.86 -16.49
N ASP A 266 7.15 -3.59 -17.62
CA ASP A 266 8.28 -3.81 -18.53
C ASP A 266 8.85 -2.52 -19.17
N ARG A 267 8.31 -1.36 -18.82
CA ARG A 267 8.79 -0.05 -19.27
C ARG A 267 9.27 0.78 -18.07
N PRO A 268 10.57 1.13 -18.01
CA PRO A 268 11.02 2.17 -17.11
C PRO A 268 10.42 3.49 -17.60
N VAL A 269 9.36 3.93 -16.92
CA VAL A 269 8.75 5.23 -17.13
C VAL A 269 9.13 6.08 -15.94
N ARG A 270 9.79 7.22 -16.22
CA ARG A 270 10.00 8.26 -15.21
C ARG A 270 8.64 8.64 -14.62
N ASP A 271 8.59 8.70 -13.31
CA ASP A 271 7.43 9.06 -12.53
C ASP A 271 7.59 10.51 -12.08
N GLU A 272 6.97 11.43 -12.83
CA GLU A 272 7.06 12.88 -12.58
C GLU A 272 6.66 13.25 -11.15
N TRP A 273 5.76 12.47 -10.53
CA TRP A 273 5.32 12.71 -9.17
C TRP A 273 6.38 12.32 -8.14
N VAL A 274 7.11 11.23 -8.38
CA VAL A 274 8.28 10.83 -7.56
C VAL A 274 9.43 11.84 -7.72
N GLU A 275 9.66 12.34 -8.93
CA GLU A 275 10.67 13.37 -9.18
C GLU A 275 10.32 14.68 -8.45
N ALA A 276 9.06 15.12 -8.57
CA ALA A 276 8.55 16.28 -7.83
C ALA A 276 8.67 16.10 -6.31
N PHE A 277 8.44 14.89 -5.79
CA PHE A 277 8.67 14.58 -4.38
C PHE A 277 10.14 14.77 -3.99
N PHE A 278 11.09 14.25 -4.79
CA PHE A 278 12.52 14.38 -4.48
C PHE A 278 13.03 15.82 -4.55
N ASP A 279 12.46 16.63 -5.44
CA ASP A 279 12.77 18.06 -5.53
C ASP A 279 12.19 18.83 -4.35
N TRP A 280 10.96 18.50 -3.94
CA TRP A 280 10.31 19.08 -2.77
C TRP A 280 11.02 18.72 -1.46
N VAL A 281 11.34 17.44 -1.24
CA VAL A 281 11.89 16.96 0.04
C VAL A 281 13.35 17.31 0.25
N GLY A 282 14.13 17.40 -0.84
CA GLY A 282 15.58 17.55 -0.82
C GLY A 282 16.09 18.72 0.04
N PRO A 283 15.56 19.95 -0.12
CA PRO A 283 15.95 21.09 0.71
C PRO A 283 15.71 20.87 2.22
N TYR A 284 14.61 20.22 2.59
CA TYR A 284 14.22 20.03 3.99
C TYR A 284 15.13 19.02 4.70
N VAL A 285 15.39 17.87 4.09
CA VAL A 285 16.29 16.87 4.69
C VAL A 285 17.73 17.39 4.79
N ARG A 286 18.20 18.18 3.81
CA ARG A 286 19.54 18.82 3.87
C ARG A 286 19.67 19.85 4.99
N THR A 287 18.57 20.40 5.47
CA THR A 287 18.53 21.42 6.54
C THR A 287 18.11 20.83 7.89
N GLY A 288 18.08 19.50 8.03
CA GLY A 288 17.82 18.82 9.29
C GLY A 288 16.33 18.74 9.67
N HIS A 289 15.42 18.78 8.70
CA HIS A 289 13.99 18.53 8.94
C HIS A 289 13.67 17.03 8.81
N GLY A 290 12.76 16.56 9.66
CA GLY A 290 12.09 15.27 9.52
C GLY A 290 10.83 15.38 8.65
N LEU A 291 10.17 14.24 8.41
CA LEU A 291 8.91 14.14 7.68
C LEU A 291 7.83 13.57 8.60
N TYR A 292 6.91 14.43 9.02
CA TYR A 292 5.87 14.08 9.99
C TYR A 292 4.57 13.78 9.28
N LEU A 293 3.87 12.71 9.69
CA LEU A 293 2.54 12.41 9.14
C LEU A 293 1.54 13.50 9.53
N TRP A 294 0.67 13.85 8.58
CA TRP A 294 -0.38 14.84 8.72
C TRP A 294 -1.64 14.35 7.99
N GLY A 295 -2.81 14.35 8.64
CA GLY A 295 -4.06 13.85 8.07
C GLY A 295 -5.22 13.83 9.03
#